data_AF-A0A1V5P8B8-F1
#
_entry.id   AF-A0A1V5P8B8-F1
#
_cell.length_a   1.000
_cell.length_b   1.000
_cell.length_c   1.000
_cell.angle_alpha   90.00
_cell.angle_beta   90.00
_cell.angle_gamma   90.00
#
_symmetry.space_group_name_H-M   'P 1'
#
loop_
_entity.id
_entity.type
_entity.pdbx_description
1 polymer ?
#
loop_
_entity_poly.entity_id
_entity_poly.type
_entity_poly.pdbx_seq_one_letter_code
_entity_poly.pdbx_strand_id
1 'polypeptide(L)' 'MFERVYLNSNAKHEEGKAKHVVQALYEYTRSNLEALPREFTANIQVDGCERVAADWIACMTDRYAIDEYLRLFVPRA' A
#
# COMPACT_ATOMS: atom_id res chain seq x y z
N MET A 1 -24.61 4.83 -13.03
CA MET A 1 -24.03 4.30 -11.77
C MET A 1 -22.81 5.13 -11.33
N PHE A 2 -21.87 5.42 -12.23
CA PHE A 2 -20.63 6.15 -11.96
C PHE A 2 -20.83 7.50 -11.24
N GLU A 3 -21.69 8.39 -11.75
CA GLU A 3 -21.88 9.74 -11.19
C GLU A 3 -22.50 9.76 -9.78
N ARG A 4 -23.47 8.89 -9.49
CA ARG A 4 -24.22 8.97 -8.22
C ARG A 4 -23.52 8.29 -7.04
N VAL A 5 -22.53 7.42 -7.31
CA VAL A 5 -21.84 6.62 -6.29
C VAL A 5 -20.42 7.12 -6.05
N TYR A 6 -19.66 7.45 -7.11
CA TYR A 6 -18.24 7.80 -7.01
C TYR A 6 -17.96 9.29 -6.88
N LEU A 7 -18.93 10.17 -7.13
CA LEU A 7 -18.74 11.64 -7.06
C LEU A 7 -19.24 12.29 -5.76
N ASN A 8 -19.80 11.52 -4.82
CA ASN A 8 -20.20 12.07 -3.53
C ASN A 8 -18.97 12.57 -2.73
N SER A 9 -19.09 13.72 -2.07
CA SER A 9 -18.02 14.39 -1.34
C SER A 9 -17.32 13.50 -0.31
N ASN A 10 -18.07 12.62 0.35
CA ASN A 10 -17.53 11.67 1.32
C ASN A 10 -16.63 10.62 0.67
N ALA A 11 -16.98 10.12 -0.52
CA ALA A 11 -16.17 9.15 -1.25
C ALA A 11 -14.82 9.76 -1.69
N LYS A 12 -14.81 11.04 -2.10
CA LYS A 12 -13.57 11.75 -2.45
C LYS A 12 -12.61 11.93 -1.27
N HIS A 13 -13.13 12.13 -0.06
CA HIS A 13 -12.29 12.28 1.13
C HIS A 13 -11.62 10.96 1.51
N GLU A 14 -12.37 9.85 1.46
CA GLU A 14 -11.82 8.52 1.70
C GLU A 14 -10.85 8.07 0.59
N GLU A 15 -11.12 8.44 -0.67
CA GLU A 15 -10.19 8.22 -1.78
C GLU A 15 -8.83 8.92 -1.54
N GLY A 16 -8.85 10.15 -1.02
CA GLY A 16 -7.62 10.88 -0.67
C GLY A 16 -6.79 10.18 0.40
N LYS A 17 -7.44 9.66 1.45
CA LYS A 17 -6.77 8.88 2.50
C LYS A 17 -6.19 7.57 1.97
N ALA A 18 -6.96 6.84 1.17
CA ALA A 18 -6.52 5.58 0.58
C ALA A 18 -5.26 5.78 -0.29
N LYS A 19 -5.25 6.81 -1.15
CA LYS A 19 -4.05 7.15 -1.95
C LYS A 19 -2.84 7.44 -1.08
N HIS A 20 -3.01 8.19 0.01
CA HIS A 20 -1.91 8.51 0.92
C HIS A 20 -1.36 7.26 1.61
N VAL A 21 -2.22 6.35 2.08
CA VAL A 21 -1.80 5.07 2.68
C VAL A 21 -0.99 4.25 1.70
N VAL A 22 -1.50 4.04 0.48
CA VAL A 22 -0.80 3.26 -0.56
C VAL A 22 0.54 3.89 -0.93
N GLN A 23 0.59 5.21 -1.08
CA GLN A 23 1.84 5.92 -1.39
C GLN A 23 2.89 5.73 -0.29
N ALA A 24 2.51 5.94 0.97
CA ALA A 24 3.43 5.79 2.10
C ALA A 24 3.95 4.35 2.23
N LEU A 25 3.07 3.36 2.08
CA LEU A 25 3.46 1.95 2.08
C LEU A 25 4.41 1.61 0.93
N TYR A 26 4.18 2.16 -0.27
CA TYR A 26 5.04 1.95 -1.43
C TYR A 26 6.44 2.54 -1.22
N GLU A 27 6.50 3.80 -0.77
CA GLU A 27 7.77 4.47 -0.49
C GLU A 27 8.59 3.72 0.56
N TYR A 28 7.94 3.30 1.66
CA TYR A 28 8.59 2.50 2.69
C TYR A 28 9.04 1.14 2.18
N THR A 29 8.16 0.40 1.49
CA THR A 29 8.46 -0.95 1.01
C THR A 29 9.61 -0.95 0.02
N ARG A 30 9.63 0.00 -0.93
CA ARG A 30 10.70 0.13 -1.92
C ARG A 30 12.07 0.38 -1.26
N SER A 31 12.10 1.10 -0.15
CA SER A 31 13.31 1.34 0.64
C SER A 31 13.69 0.20 1.59
N ASN A 32 12.79 -0.77 1.82
CA ASN A 32 12.95 -1.86 2.80
C ASN A 32 12.55 -3.22 2.21
N LEU A 33 12.92 -3.51 0.97
CA LEU A 33 12.54 -4.76 0.29
C LEU A 33 13.01 -6.02 1.04
N GLU A 34 14.10 -5.93 1.79
CA GLU A 34 14.62 -7.03 2.61
C GLU A 34 13.69 -7.46 3.75
N ALA A 35 12.74 -6.60 4.14
CA ALA A 35 11.73 -6.91 5.14
C ALA A 35 10.56 -7.73 4.56
N LEU A 36 10.49 -7.91 3.24
CA LEU A 36 9.43 -8.67 2.59
C LEU A 36 9.65 -10.19 2.69
N PRO A 37 8.57 -10.99 2.62
CA PRO A 37 8.69 -12.44 2.52
C PRO A 37 9.57 -12.85 1.34
N ARG A 38 10.33 -13.94 1.51
CA ARG A 38 11.27 -14.44 0.51
C ARG A 38 10.63 -14.72 -0.85
N GLU A 39 9.36 -15.11 -0.85
CA GLU A 39 8.57 -15.36 -2.06
C GLU A 39 8.47 -14.13 -2.97
N PHE A 40 8.47 -12.92 -2.39
CA PHE A 40 8.48 -11.67 -3.14
C PHE A 40 9.90 -11.26 -3.51
N THR A 41 10.84 -11.34 -2.56
CA THR A 41 12.23 -10.88 -2.81
C THR A 41 12.98 -11.74 -3.82
N ALA A 42 12.59 -13.01 -3.98
CA ALA A 42 13.13 -13.90 -5.01
C ALA A 42 12.92 -13.36 -6.44
N ASN A 43 11.86 -12.59 -6.67
CA ASN A 43 11.52 -12.06 -7.99
C ASN A 43 12.21 -10.73 -8.32
N ILE A 44 12.92 -10.11 -7.38
CA ILE A 44 13.56 -8.79 -7.57
C ILE A 44 14.51 -8.78 -8.78
N GLN A 45 15.25 -9.86 -9.02
CA GLN A 45 16.18 -9.95 -10.15
C GLN A 45 15.49 -9.97 -11.51
N VAL A 46 14.25 -10.46 -11.57
CA VAL A 46 13.49 -10.62 -12.81
C VAL A 46 12.58 -9.42 -13.04
N ASP A 47 11.83 -9.04 -12.01
CA ASP A 47 10.75 -8.06 -12.10
C ASP A 47 11.17 -6.65 -11.65
N GLY A 48 12.27 -6.55 -10.92
CA GLY A 48 12.77 -5.29 -10.36
C GLY A 48 12.10 -4.90 -9.05
N CYS A 49 12.80 -4.06 -8.29
CA CYS A 49 12.41 -3.57 -6.97
C CYS A 49 11.01 -2.92 -6.93
N GLU A 50 10.70 -2.10 -7.94
CA GLU A 50 9.45 -1.34 -8.00
C GLU A 50 8.24 -2.25 -8.21
N ARG A 51 8.36 -3.23 -9.11
CA ARG A 51 7.30 -4.21 -9.38
C ARG A 51 7.02 -5.05 -8.14
N VAL A 52 8.07 -5.59 -7.52
CA VAL A 52 7.93 -6.42 -6.32
C VAL A 52 7.28 -5.65 -5.16
N ALA A 53 7.65 -4.39 -4.96
CA ALA A 53 7.00 -3.54 -3.95
C ALA A 53 5.52 -3.30 -4.26
N ALA A 54 5.18 -3.03 -5.52
CA ALA A 54 3.79 -2.82 -5.95
C ALA A 54 2.95 -4.09 -5.80
N ASP A 55 3.49 -5.25 -6.18
CA ASP A 55 2.79 -6.54 -6.12
C ASP A 55 2.53 -6.94 -4.66
N TRP A 56 3.50 -6.72 -3.77
CA TRP A 56 3.29 -6.92 -2.33
C TRP A 56 2.12 -6.10 -1.79
N ILE A 57 2.04 -4.82 -2.15
CA ILE A 57 0.96 -3.93 -1.70
C ILE A 57 -0.36 -4.33 -2.33
N ALA A 58 -0.37 -4.74 -3.61
CA ALA A 58 -1.57 -5.20 -4.29
C ALA A 58 -2.14 -6.50 -3.69
N CYS A 59 -1.31 -7.31 -3.03
CA CYS A 59 -1.75 -8.50 -2.30
C CYS A 59 -2.36 -8.20 -0.91
N MET A 60 -2.28 -6.96 -0.43
CA MET A 60 -2.85 -6.60 0.87
C MET A 60 -4.38 -6.47 0.80
N THR A 61 -5.05 -6.93 1.85
CA THR A 61 -6.44 -6.51 2.09
C THR A 61 -6.45 -5.09 2.66
N ASP A 62 -7.55 -4.33 2.47
CA ASP A 62 -7.70 -2.98 3.03
C ASP A 62 -7.36 -2.92 4.53
N ARG A 63 -7.86 -3.90 5.31
CA ARG A 63 -7.58 -3.96 6.75
C ARG A 63 -6.11 -4.15 7.05
N TYR A 64 -5.45 -5.05 6.31
CA TYR A 64 -4.02 -5.29 6.48
C TYR A 64 -3.19 -4.04 6.12
N ALA A 65 -3.51 -3.37 5.02
CA ALA A 65 -2.81 -2.15 4.60
C ALA A 65 -2.93 -1.04 5.65
N ILE A 66 -4.11 -0.86 6.24
CA ILE A 66 -4.33 0.11 7.32
C ILE A 66 -3.54 -0.28 8.58
N ASP A 67 -3.61 -1.54 9.02
CA ASP A 67 -2.91 -2.01 10.21
C ASP A 67 -1.38 -1.86 10.06
N GLU A 68 -0.87 -2.16 8.87
CA GLU A 68 0.55 -2.03 8.54
C GLU A 68 0.99 -0.57 8.48
N TYR A 69 0.19 0.30 7.88
CA TYR A 69 0.44 1.75 7.89
C TYR A 69 0.49 2.29 9.33
N LEU A 70 -0.49 1.95 10.16
CA LEU A 70 -0.52 2.37 11.56
C LEU A 70 0.71 1.85 12.32
N ARG A 71 1.11 0.59 12.10
CA ARG A 71 2.30 0.00 12.72
C ARG A 71 3.59 0.74 12.35
N LEU A 72 3.71 1.16 11.10
CA LEU A 72 4.94 1.77 10.56
C LEU A 72 5.06 3.27 10.85
N PHE A 73 3.94 4.00 10.79
CA PHE A 73 3.96 5.47 10.77
C PHE A 73 3.32 6.12 11.99
N VAL A 74 2.56 5.37 12.80
CA VAL A 74 1.88 5.90 13.99
C VAL A 74 2.52 5.31 15.25
N PRO A 75 3.22 6.11 16.07
CA PRO A 75 3.77 5.66 17.33
C PRO A 75 2.67 5.10 18.24
N ARG A 76 2.88 3.88 18.77
CA ARG A 76 2.04 3.33 19.83
C ARG A 76 2.57 3.85 21.16
N ALA A 77 1.76 4.67 21.83
CA ALA A 77 2.03 5.19 23.17
C ALA A 77 1.76 4.14 24.25
#